data_AF-A0A172WDH9-F1
#
_entry.id   AF-A0A172WDH9-F1
#
_cell.length_a   1.000
_cell.length_b   1.000
_cell.length_c   1.000
_cell.angle_alpha   90.00
_cell.angle_beta   90.00
_cell.angle_gamma   90.00
#
_symmetry.space_group_name_H-M   'P 1'
#
loop_
_entity.id
_entity.type
_entity.pdbx_description
1 polymer ?
#
loop_
_entity_poly.entity_id
_entity_poly.type
_entity_poly.pdbx_seq_one_letter_code
_entity_poly.pdbx_strand_id
1 'polypeptide(L)'
;MKYFLNFLPMFIFFIIYKFYDIFIASTALMISTVISCILIKIIFHKIDKSDYINCVSSLFFGSLTLLFHNGNYIKWKVTIIYLCLSGFLLINHFFSKKLLIQKLLEKKVTLSNSTWSKINVAWTIFFLACASANLYVMFYLSENTWITFKVFGLTLITLLFIFINCIYINYSISKKK
;
A
#
# COMPACT_ATOMS: atom_id res chain seq x y z
N MET A 1 -6.86 12.13 12.95
CA MET A 1 -5.61 12.25 13.74
C MET A 1 -4.71 11.02 13.60
N LYS A 2 -5.20 9.79 13.84
CA LYS A 2 -4.37 8.56 13.72
C LYS A 2 -3.68 8.37 12.36
N TYR A 3 -4.37 8.64 11.24
CA TYR A 3 -3.79 8.53 9.90
C TYR A 3 -2.57 9.44 9.71
N PHE A 4 -2.56 10.64 10.29
CA PHE A 4 -1.44 11.56 10.18
C PHE A 4 -0.15 10.99 10.79
N LEU A 5 -0.25 10.36 11.96
CA LEU A 5 0.88 9.69 12.62
C LEU A 5 1.43 8.51 11.79
N ASN A 6 0.57 7.83 11.02
CA ASN A 6 0.97 6.75 10.11
C ASN A 6 1.67 7.27 8.85
N PHE A 7 1.38 8.51 8.42
CA PHE A 7 2.06 9.14 7.28
C PHE A 7 3.40 9.79 7.65
N LEU A 8 3.56 10.21 8.90
CA LEU A 8 4.75 10.92 9.37
C LEU A 8 6.09 10.20 9.05
N PRO A 9 6.24 8.88 9.26
CA PRO A 9 7.48 8.18 8.93
C PRO A 9 7.81 8.21 7.43
N MET A 10 6.79 8.17 6.57
CA MET A 10 6.96 8.23 5.13
C MET A 10 7.44 9.62 4.68
N PHE A 11 6.92 10.68 5.29
CA PHE A 11 7.40 12.05 5.04
C PHE A 11 8.85 12.25 5.52
N ILE A 12 9.17 11.78 6.73
CA ILE A 12 10.53 11.85 7.27
C ILE A 12 11.52 11.11 6.37
N PHE A 13 11.17 9.89 5.94
CA PHE A 13 11.99 9.11 4.99
C PHE A 13 12.25 9.89 3.70
N PHE A 14 11.22 10.49 3.10
CA PHE A 14 11.35 11.25 1.86
C PHE A 14 12.24 12.49 2.02
N ILE A 15 12.04 13.26 3.10
CA ILE A 15 12.83 14.47 3.37
C ILE A 15 14.29 14.09 3.59
N ILE A 16 14.57 13.11 4.44
CA ILE A 16 15.95 12.72 4.74
C ILE A 16 16.64 12.17 3.50
N TYR A 17 15.95 11.38 2.67
CA TYR A 17 16.52 10.92 1.41
C TYR A 17 16.85 12.06 0.42
N LYS A 18 16.19 13.21 0.50
CA LYS A 18 16.55 14.36 -0.35
C LYS A 18 17.89 14.97 0.00
N PHE A 19 18.34 14.82 1.24
CA PHE A 19 19.61 15.39 1.73
C PHE A 19 20.70 14.33 1.94
N TYR A 20 20.32 13.06 2.09
CA TYR A 20 21.19 11.94 2.41
C TYR A 20 20.88 10.72 1.53
N ASP A 21 21.48 9.58 1.85
CA ASP A 21 21.28 8.32 1.12
C ASP A 21 20.12 7.47 1.66
N ILE A 22 19.87 6.33 0.99
CA ILE A 22 18.81 5.39 1.38
C ILE A 22 19.06 4.73 2.73
N PHE A 23 20.31 4.64 3.19
CA PHE A 23 20.64 4.01 4.46
C PHE A 23 20.25 4.89 5.64
N ILE A 24 20.65 6.16 5.62
CA ILE A 24 20.26 7.15 6.63
C ILE A 24 18.75 7.35 6.61
N ALA A 25 18.16 7.45 5.40
CA ALA A 25 16.70 7.55 5.26
C ALA A 25 15.98 6.33 5.86
N SER A 26 16.48 5.11 5.62
CA SER A 26 15.90 3.88 6.16
C SER A 26 16.00 3.80 7.68
N THR A 27 17.11 4.21 8.27
CA THR A 27 17.26 4.32 9.73
C THR A 27 16.25 5.31 10.32
N ALA A 28 16.10 6.47 9.68
CA ALA A 28 15.13 7.46 10.14
C ALA A 28 13.67 6.99 9.96
N LEU A 29 13.37 6.22 8.91
CA LEU A 29 12.07 5.56 8.75
C LEU A 29 11.82 4.59 9.90
N MET A 30 12.79 3.75 10.26
CA MET A 30 12.65 2.80 11.37
C MET A 30 12.38 3.52 12.69
N ILE A 31 13.20 4.51 13.04
CA ILE A 31 13.04 5.29 14.28
C ILE A 31 11.69 5.99 14.31
N SER A 32 11.32 6.68 13.22
CA SER A 32 10.05 7.39 13.14
C SER A 32 8.84 6.45 13.17
N THR A 33 8.89 5.27 12.54
CA THR A 33 7.80 4.28 12.64
C THR A 33 7.60 3.75 14.06
N VAL A 34 8.68 3.53 14.80
CA VAL A 34 8.60 3.11 16.21
C VAL A 34 8.00 4.22 17.06
N ILE A 35 8.44 5.46 16.88
CA ILE A 35 7.90 6.63 17.57
C ILE A 35 6.41 6.79 17.26
N SER A 36 6.02 6.74 15.98
CA SER A 36 4.61 6.79 15.58
C SER A 36 3.78 5.68 16.22
N CYS A 37 4.29 4.46 16.30
CA CYS A 37 3.60 3.34 16.92
C CYS A 37 3.40 3.55 18.44
N ILE A 38 4.43 4.05 19.13
CA ILE A 38 4.36 4.41 20.56
C ILE A 38 3.36 5.53 20.78
N LEU A 39 3.40 6.59 19.98
CA LEU A 39 2.45 7.72 20.06
C LEU A 39 1.02 7.24 19.82
N ILE A 40 0.79 6.35 18.85
CA ILE A 40 -0.53 5.76 18.61
C ILE A 40 -1.00 4.98 19.85
N LYS A 41 -0.11 4.20 20.48
CA LYS A 41 -0.43 3.46 21.70
C LYS A 41 -0.79 4.39 22.87
N ILE A 42 -0.05 5.49 23.05
CA ILE A 42 -0.28 6.43 24.15
C ILE A 42 -1.57 7.23 23.93
N ILE A 43 -1.78 7.77 22.73
CA ILE A 43 -2.89 8.68 22.44
C ILE A 43 -4.21 7.94 22.22
N PHE A 44 -4.18 6.80 21.51
CA PHE A 44 -5.40 6.07 21.13
C PHE A 44 -5.63 4.82 21.97
N HIS A 45 -4.73 4.47 22.90
CA HIS A 45 -4.78 3.28 23.76
C HIS A 45 -4.93 1.92 23.03
N LYS A 46 -4.89 1.93 21.69
CA LYS A 46 -5.10 0.75 20.85
C LYS A 46 -4.26 0.84 19.58
N ILE A 47 -3.45 -0.20 19.38
CA ILE A 47 -2.72 -0.43 18.14
C ILE A 47 -3.57 -1.32 17.26
N ASP A 48 -3.84 -0.89 16.02
CA ASP A 48 -4.56 -1.74 15.07
C ASP A 48 -3.57 -2.72 14.44
N LYS A 49 -4.07 -3.88 14.00
CA LYS A 49 -3.24 -4.91 13.36
C LYS A 49 -2.43 -4.34 12.17
N SER A 50 -3.01 -3.41 11.41
CA SER A 50 -2.34 -2.73 10.30
C SER A 50 -1.12 -1.91 10.74
N ASP A 51 -1.21 -1.21 11.88
CA ASP A 51 -0.12 -0.38 12.39
C ASP A 51 1.03 -1.27 12.89
N TYR A 52 0.68 -2.38 13.56
CA TYR A 52 1.67 -3.36 14.01
C TYR A 52 2.41 -4.01 12.84
N ILE A 53 1.67 -4.46 11.82
CA ILE A 53 2.25 -5.02 10.58
C ILE A 53 3.17 -4.00 9.90
N ASN A 54 2.74 -2.74 9.81
CA ASN A 54 3.54 -1.67 9.22
C ASN A 54 4.83 -1.41 10.00
N CYS A 55 4.78 -1.39 11.33
CA CYS A 55 5.95 -1.20 12.19
C CYS A 55 6.94 -2.37 12.03
N VAL A 56 6.47 -3.61 12.22
CA VAL A 56 7.31 -4.82 12.09
C VAL A 56 7.91 -4.92 10.69
N SER A 57 7.12 -4.70 9.65
CA SER A 57 7.60 -4.73 8.27
C SER A 57 8.65 -3.64 8.00
N SER A 58 8.47 -2.43 8.55
CA SER A 58 9.44 -1.34 8.36
C SER A 58 10.76 -1.62 9.09
N LEU A 59 10.70 -2.17 10.30
CA LEU A 59 11.89 -2.64 11.02
C LEU A 59 12.57 -3.78 10.29
N PHE A 60 11.82 -4.79 9.81
CA PHE A 60 12.38 -5.94 9.11
C PHE A 60 13.12 -5.53 7.83
N PHE A 61 12.45 -4.82 6.91
CA PHE A 61 13.07 -4.42 5.64
C PHE A 61 14.11 -3.31 5.82
N GLY A 62 13.94 -2.41 6.79
CA GLY A 62 14.93 -1.39 7.13
C GLY A 62 16.21 -2.00 7.69
N SER A 63 16.08 -2.95 8.62
CA SER A 63 17.23 -3.70 9.16
C SER A 63 17.95 -4.49 8.08
N LEU A 64 17.24 -5.19 7.18
CA LEU A 64 17.88 -5.85 6.04
C LEU A 64 18.65 -4.86 5.15
N THR A 65 18.09 -3.67 4.91
CA THR A 65 18.73 -2.63 4.10
C THR A 65 20.06 -2.19 4.70
N LEU A 66 20.12 -2.05 6.03
CA LEU A 66 21.33 -1.66 6.76
C LEU A 66 22.33 -2.81 6.88
N LEU A 67 21.89 -3.99 7.31
CA LEU A 67 22.76 -5.14 7.55
C LEU A 67 23.48 -5.62 6.30
N PHE A 68 22.78 -5.63 5.16
CA PHE A 68 23.35 -6.07 3.89
C PHE A 68 23.83 -4.90 3.03
N HIS A 69 23.79 -3.67 3.54
CA HIS A 69 24.13 -2.44 2.81
C HIS A 69 23.54 -2.42 1.38
N ASN A 70 22.28 -2.80 1.26
CA ASN A 70 21.61 -2.94 -0.03
C ASN A 70 20.21 -2.30 -0.02
N GLY A 71 20.07 -1.18 -0.74
CA GLY A 71 18.83 -0.42 -0.90
C GLY A 71 17.68 -1.20 -1.57
N ASN A 72 17.92 -2.39 -2.10
CA ASN A 72 16.89 -3.18 -2.77
C ASN A 72 15.88 -3.79 -1.80
N TYR A 73 16.24 -4.07 -0.54
CA TYR A 73 15.33 -4.70 0.42
C TYR A 73 14.11 -3.82 0.73
N ILE A 74 14.32 -2.51 0.93
CA ILE A 74 13.21 -1.57 1.12
C ILE A 74 12.36 -1.39 -0.16
N LYS A 75 12.94 -1.60 -1.36
CA LYS A 75 12.23 -1.55 -2.63
C LYS A 75 11.32 -2.77 -2.82
N TRP A 76 11.83 -3.96 -2.50
CA TRP A 76 11.09 -5.22 -2.56
C TRP A 76 9.87 -5.25 -1.63
N LYS A 77 9.92 -4.56 -0.48
CA LYS A 77 8.76 -4.40 0.42
C LYS A 77 7.50 -3.98 -0.36
N VAL A 78 7.61 -3.01 -1.26
CA VAL A 78 6.49 -2.48 -2.03
C VAL A 78 5.92 -3.53 -2.98
N THR A 79 6.78 -4.22 -3.74
CA THR A 79 6.36 -5.28 -4.65
C THR A 79 5.67 -6.42 -3.92
N ILE A 80 6.24 -6.90 -2.80
CA ILE A 80 5.71 -8.02 -2.03
C ILE A 80 4.30 -7.69 -1.53
N ILE A 81 4.08 -6.49 -1.00
CA ILE A 81 2.76 -6.07 -0.51
C ILE A 81 1.73 -6.10 -1.64
N TYR A 82 2.04 -5.54 -2.81
CA TYR A 82 1.08 -5.54 -3.93
C TYR A 82 0.83 -6.93 -4.51
N LEU A 83 1.85 -7.77 -4.61
CA LEU A 83 1.67 -9.16 -5.02
C LEU A 83 0.82 -9.95 -4.02
N CYS A 84 1.05 -9.78 -2.71
CA CYS A 84 0.23 -10.39 -1.67
C CYS A 84 -1.23 -9.92 -1.76
N LEU A 85 -1.48 -8.62 -1.98
CA LEU A 85 -2.84 -8.09 -2.16
C LEU A 85 -3.50 -8.65 -3.42
N SER A 86 -2.79 -8.66 -4.55
CA SER A 86 -3.28 -9.21 -5.81
C SER A 86 -3.59 -10.71 -5.67
N GLY A 87 -2.66 -11.48 -5.11
CA GLY A 87 -2.82 -12.91 -4.85
C GLY A 87 -3.96 -13.22 -3.89
N PHE A 88 -4.10 -12.45 -2.80
CA PHE A 88 -5.20 -12.64 -1.86
C PHE A 88 -6.56 -12.34 -2.49
N LEU A 89 -6.68 -11.29 -3.31
CA LEU A 89 -7.90 -11.00 -4.06
C LEU A 89 -8.22 -12.09 -5.09
N LEU A 90 -7.20 -12.64 -5.76
CA LEU A 90 -7.34 -13.69 -6.77
C LEU A 90 -7.74 -15.02 -6.12
N ILE A 91 -7.07 -15.45 -5.05
CA ILE A 91 -7.45 -16.64 -4.28
C ILE A 91 -8.87 -16.47 -3.76
N ASN A 92 -9.19 -15.33 -3.16
CA ASN A 92 -10.54 -15.10 -2.67
C ASN A 92 -11.59 -15.10 -3.79
N HIS A 93 -11.22 -14.74 -5.03
CA HIS A 93 -12.13 -14.79 -6.18
C HIS A 93 -12.62 -16.21 -6.47
N PHE A 94 -11.74 -17.21 -6.38
CA PHE A 94 -12.08 -18.61 -6.66
C PHE A 94 -12.57 -19.37 -5.42
N PHE A 95 -12.06 -19.07 -4.24
CA PHE A 95 -12.31 -19.89 -3.04
C PHE A 95 -13.40 -19.34 -2.10
N SER A 96 -13.77 -18.05 -2.19
CA SER A 96 -14.75 -17.46 -1.26
C SER A 96 -16.10 -17.22 -1.92
N LYS A 97 -17.17 -17.58 -1.19
CA LYS A 97 -18.57 -17.28 -1.57
C LYS A 97 -18.86 -15.78 -1.66
N LYS A 98 -18.06 -14.94 -0.99
CA LYS A 98 -18.16 -13.47 -1.03
C LYS A 98 -16.81 -12.84 -1.35
N LEU A 99 -16.82 -11.88 -2.26
CA LEU A 99 -15.59 -11.17 -2.68
C LEU A 99 -15.11 -10.23 -1.57
N LEU A 100 -13.80 -10.06 -1.39
CA LEU A 100 -13.25 -9.23 -0.29
C LEU A 100 -13.72 -7.79 -0.38
N ILE A 101 -13.70 -7.24 -1.59
CA ILE A 101 -14.15 -5.88 -1.86
C ILE A 101 -15.65 -5.75 -1.61
N GLN A 102 -16.42 -6.79 -1.93
CA GLN A 102 -17.83 -6.87 -1.57
C GLN A 102 -18.00 -6.85 -0.05
N LYS A 103 -17.26 -7.65 0.74
CA LYS A 103 -17.37 -7.64 2.21
C LYS A 103 -17.11 -6.25 2.82
N LEU A 104 -16.23 -5.46 2.21
CA LEU A 104 -15.89 -4.11 2.68
C LEU A 104 -16.98 -3.08 2.34
N LEU A 105 -17.64 -3.22 1.19
CA LEU A 105 -18.54 -2.21 0.64
C LEU A 105 -20.03 -2.63 0.62
N GLU A 106 -20.37 -3.89 0.88
CA GLU A 106 -21.74 -4.42 0.80
C GLU A 106 -22.70 -3.75 1.78
N LYS A 107 -22.19 -3.20 2.88
CA LYS A 107 -22.99 -2.43 3.85
C LYS A 107 -23.44 -1.07 3.31
N LYS A 108 -22.77 -0.55 2.28
CA LYS A 108 -23.02 0.79 1.71
C LYS A 108 -23.59 0.73 0.30
N VAL A 109 -23.34 -0.37 -0.43
CA VAL A 109 -23.63 -0.49 -1.86
C VAL A 109 -24.16 -1.89 -2.18
N THR A 110 -25.29 -1.97 -2.89
CA THR A 110 -25.97 -3.23 -3.24
C THR A 110 -25.88 -3.57 -4.74
N LEU A 111 -24.75 -4.13 -5.15
CA LEU A 111 -24.51 -4.53 -6.54
C LEU A 111 -24.82 -6.01 -6.81
N SER A 112 -24.94 -6.37 -8.09
CA SER A 112 -25.05 -7.77 -8.51
C SER A 112 -23.73 -8.52 -8.26
N ASN A 113 -23.79 -9.85 -8.08
CA ASN A 113 -22.59 -10.68 -7.91
C ASN A 113 -21.64 -10.58 -9.12
N SER A 114 -22.17 -10.46 -10.34
CA SER A 114 -21.37 -10.26 -11.56
C SER A 114 -20.59 -8.94 -11.54
N THR A 115 -21.21 -7.85 -11.07
CA THR A 115 -20.53 -6.55 -10.94
C THR A 115 -19.45 -6.60 -9.88
N TRP A 116 -19.71 -7.24 -8.73
CA TRP A 116 -18.69 -7.43 -7.70
C TRP A 116 -17.49 -8.22 -8.20
N SER A 117 -17.74 -9.26 -9.01
CA SER A 117 -16.69 -10.05 -9.67
C SER A 117 -15.79 -9.16 -10.53
N LYS A 118 -16.38 -8.32 -11.39
CA LYS A 118 -15.62 -7.40 -12.25
C LYS A 118 -14.78 -6.41 -11.44
N ILE A 119 -15.34 -5.85 -10.36
CA ILE A 119 -14.61 -4.95 -9.45
C ILE A 119 -13.44 -5.68 -8.79
N ASN A 120 -13.66 -6.89 -8.28
CA ASN A 120 -12.60 -7.67 -7.62
C ASN A 120 -11.45 -7.97 -8.59
N VAL A 121 -11.77 -8.41 -9.81
CA VAL A 121 -10.77 -8.66 -10.87
C VAL A 121 -10.04 -7.37 -11.25
N ALA A 122 -10.74 -6.24 -11.39
CA ALA A 122 -10.11 -4.96 -11.68
C ALA A 122 -9.07 -4.57 -10.61
N TRP A 123 -9.38 -4.76 -9.33
CA TRP A 123 -8.44 -4.53 -8.23
C TRP A 123 -7.27 -5.53 -8.22
N THR A 124 -7.51 -6.80 -8.55
CA THR A 124 -6.44 -7.80 -8.70
C THR A 124 -5.45 -7.38 -9.80
N ILE A 125 -5.96 -6.99 -10.98
CA ILE A 125 -5.15 -6.52 -12.11
C ILE A 125 -4.42 -5.23 -11.74
N PHE A 126 -5.10 -4.30 -11.05
CA PHE A 126 -4.49 -3.05 -10.60
C PHE A 126 -3.29 -3.27 -9.67
N PHE A 127 -3.44 -4.10 -8.64
CA PHE A 127 -2.32 -4.40 -7.75
C PHE A 127 -1.19 -5.15 -8.46
N LEU A 128 -1.52 -6.04 -9.40
CA LEU A 128 -0.52 -6.72 -10.23
C LEU A 128 0.25 -5.72 -11.12
N ALA A 129 -0.46 -4.74 -11.70
CA ALA A 129 0.13 -3.67 -12.49
C ALA A 129 1.03 -2.77 -11.64
N CYS A 130 0.61 -2.41 -10.42
CA CYS A 130 1.44 -1.65 -9.47
C CYS A 130 2.71 -2.41 -9.07
N ALA A 131 2.61 -3.73 -8.82
CA ALA A 131 3.77 -4.57 -8.54
C ALA A 131 4.73 -4.61 -9.73
N SER A 132 4.21 -4.80 -10.94
CA SER A 132 4.99 -4.86 -12.17
C SER A 132 5.66 -3.52 -12.49
N ALA A 133 4.95 -2.41 -12.31
CA ALA A 133 5.49 -1.07 -12.47
C ALA A 133 6.58 -0.78 -11.42
N ASN A 134 6.39 -1.18 -10.16
CA ASN A 134 7.42 -1.03 -9.14
C ASN A 134 8.67 -1.86 -9.48
N LEU A 135 8.53 -3.09 -9.99
CA LEU A 135 9.67 -3.90 -10.45
C LEU A 135 10.40 -3.24 -11.62
N TYR A 136 9.66 -2.72 -12.60
CA TYR A 136 10.25 -2.01 -13.73
C TYR A 136 11.08 -0.81 -13.25
N VAL A 137 10.49 0.06 -12.42
CA VAL A 137 11.19 1.24 -11.88
C VAL A 137 12.37 0.82 -11.01
N MET A 138 12.25 -0.26 -10.24
CA MET A 138 13.30 -0.77 -9.37
C MET A 138 14.53 -1.27 -10.15
N PHE A 139 14.34 -1.97 -11.27
CA PHE A 139 15.44 -2.57 -12.04
C PHE A 139 16.05 -1.64 -13.09
N TYR A 140 15.25 -0.75 -13.68
CA TYR A 140 15.67 0.02 -14.85
C TYR A 140 15.89 1.52 -14.58
N LEU A 141 15.46 2.05 -13.42
CA LEU A 141 15.55 3.48 -13.12
C LEU A 141 16.38 3.76 -11.86
N SER A 142 16.76 5.03 -11.69
CA SER A 142 17.54 5.47 -10.54
C SER A 142 16.74 5.39 -9.23
N GLU A 143 17.45 5.35 -8.12
CA GLU A 143 16.84 5.29 -6.80
C GLU A 143 16.01 6.54 -6.46
N ASN A 144 16.47 7.72 -6.83
CA ASN A 144 15.71 8.96 -6.67
C ASN A 144 14.41 8.94 -7.51
N THR A 145 14.45 8.35 -8.70
CA THR A 145 13.25 8.11 -9.50
C THR A 145 12.31 7.12 -8.80
N TRP A 146 12.85 6.03 -8.24
CA TRP A 146 12.06 5.05 -7.48
C TRP A 146 11.36 5.67 -6.27
N ILE A 147 12.03 6.52 -5.50
CA ILE A 147 11.42 7.17 -4.32
C ILE A 147 10.30 8.12 -4.73
N THR A 148 10.55 8.95 -5.75
CA THR A 148 9.51 9.83 -6.31
C THR A 148 8.32 9.02 -6.84
N PHE A 149 8.59 7.95 -7.58
CA PHE A 149 7.57 7.04 -8.11
C PHE A 149 6.78 6.37 -6.99
N LYS A 150 7.43 5.88 -5.94
CA LYS A 150 6.77 5.25 -4.80
C LYS A 150 5.86 6.23 -4.05
N VAL A 151 6.36 7.43 -3.76
CA VAL A 151 5.65 8.41 -2.93
C VAL A 151 4.51 9.06 -3.70
N PHE A 152 4.77 9.50 -4.93
CA PHE A 152 3.80 10.28 -5.72
C PHE A 152 3.17 9.46 -6.84
N GLY A 153 3.98 8.73 -7.62
CA GLY A 153 3.49 7.95 -8.77
C GLY A 153 2.45 6.90 -8.38
N LEU A 154 2.79 6.00 -7.45
CA LEU A 154 1.87 4.97 -6.95
C LEU A 154 0.65 5.57 -6.27
N THR A 155 0.84 6.64 -5.48
CA THR A 155 -0.27 7.33 -4.81
C THR A 155 -1.25 7.92 -5.82
N LEU A 156 -0.75 8.61 -6.86
CA LEU A 156 -1.56 9.25 -7.88
C LEU A 156 -2.30 8.22 -8.75
N ILE A 157 -1.61 7.15 -9.16
CA ILE A 157 -2.22 6.02 -9.90
C ILE A 157 -3.31 5.34 -9.05
N THR A 158 -3.07 5.17 -7.75
CA THR A 158 -4.07 4.60 -6.83
C THR A 158 -5.29 5.50 -6.68
N LEU A 159 -5.10 6.82 -6.56
CA LEU A 159 -6.20 7.78 -6.49
C LEU A 159 -7.03 7.78 -7.77
N LEU A 160 -6.38 7.81 -8.93
CA LEU A 160 -7.06 7.71 -10.24
C LEU A 160 -7.87 6.42 -10.34
N PHE A 161 -7.28 5.29 -9.93
CA PHE A 161 -7.97 4.00 -9.98
C PHE A 161 -9.19 3.95 -9.04
N ILE A 162 -9.06 4.49 -7.82
CA ILE A 162 -10.19 4.62 -6.89
C ILE A 162 -11.30 5.47 -7.52
N PHE A 163 -10.95 6.61 -8.13
CA PHE A 163 -11.91 7.49 -8.78
C PHE A 163 -12.66 6.79 -9.93
N ILE A 164 -11.94 6.08 -10.80
CA ILE A 164 -12.52 5.27 -11.88
C ILE A 164 -13.45 4.18 -11.31
N ASN A 165 -13.03 3.49 -10.24
CA ASN A 165 -13.87 2.49 -9.58
C ASN A 165 -15.14 3.09 -8.99
N CYS A 166 -15.06 4.27 -8.36
CA CYS A 166 -16.22 4.98 -7.83
C CYS A 166 -17.22 5.33 -8.93
N ILE A 167 -16.75 5.84 -10.07
CA ILE A 167 -17.60 6.12 -11.24
C ILE A 167 -18.27 4.84 -11.74
N TYR A 168 -17.51 3.76 -11.88
CA TYR A 168 -18.03 2.47 -12.35
C TYR A 168 -19.10 1.90 -11.41
N ILE A 169 -18.86 1.98 -10.10
CA ILE A 169 -19.83 1.58 -9.07
C ILE A 169 -21.10 2.41 -9.18
N ASN A 170 -20.99 3.74 -9.27
CA ASN A 170 -22.15 4.63 -9.36
C ASN A 170 -22.99 4.37 -10.62
N TYR A 171 -22.33 4.22 -11.77
CA TYR A 171 -22.97 3.84 -13.02
C TYR A 171 -23.71 2.49 -12.89
N SER A 172 -23.08 1.51 -12.23
CA SER A 172 -23.67 0.19 -12.01
C SER A 172 -24.87 0.21 -11.06
N ILE A 173 -24.93 1.15 -10.13
CA ILE A 173 -26.11 1.39 -9.27
C ILE A 173 -27.24 2.00 -10.09
N SER A 174 -26.94 3.02 -10.92
CA SER A 174 -27.95 3.71 -11.73
C SER A 174 -28.63 2.78 -12.74
N LYS A 175 -27.91 1.81 -13.31
CA LYS A 175 -28.47 0.85 -14.27
C LYS A 175 -29.43 -0.18 -13.64
N LYS A 176 -29.49 -0.23 -12.31
CA LYS A 176 -30.29 -1.18 -11.53
C LYS A 176 -31.58 -0.56 -10.97
N LYS A 177 -31.72 0.78 -11.03
CA LYS A 177 -32.97 1.51 -10.81
C LYS A 177 -33.75 1.57 -12.12
#